data_AF-T1ABK3-F1
#
_entry.id   AF-T1ABK3-F1
#
_cell.length_a   1.000
_cell.length_b   1.000
_cell.length_c   1.000
_cell.angle_alpha   90.00
_cell.angle_beta   90.00
_cell.angle_gamma   90.00
#
_symmetry.space_group_name_H-M   'P 1'
#
loop_
_entity.id
_entity.type
_entity.pdbx_description
1 polymer ?
#
loop_
_entity_poly.entity_id
_entity_poly.type
_entity_poly.pdbx_seq_one_letter_code
_entity_poly.pdbx_strand_id
1 'polypeptide(L)'
;MAVSGCPRNCAESGIKDVGIIGVDSGYEIYVAGNGGIKTVVAQFLCKVASDDEVTEVVGAFLQLYREQARYLDRTVHWVERIGLDFVKKQVVEDLEQRRTLHERLLFALQGTGDPWMEIAANPSRLQEFEVMSL
;
A
#
# COMPACT_ATOMS: atom_id res chain seq x y z
N MET A 1 2.37 -4.52 -3.16
CA MET A 1 1.02 -4.21 -2.69
C MET A 1 0.04 -5.20 -3.30
N ALA A 2 -1.07 -5.52 -2.64
CA ALA A 2 -2.19 -6.24 -3.25
C ALA A 2 -3.53 -5.82 -2.65
N VAL A 3 -4.58 -5.97 -3.45
CA VAL A 3 -5.97 -5.67 -3.07
C VAL A 3 -6.80 -6.91 -3.36
N SER A 4 -7.50 -7.41 -2.35
CA SER A 4 -8.44 -8.51 -2.47
C SER A 4 -9.85 -7.97 -2.22
N GLY A 5 -10.77 -8.19 -3.17
CA GLY A 5 -12.15 -7.66 -3.05
C GLY A 5 -13.03 -8.34 -1.99
N CYS A 6 -12.58 -9.45 -1.40
CA CYS A 6 -13.30 -10.13 -0.31
C CYS A 6 -12.32 -10.87 0.61
N PRO A 7 -12.77 -11.37 1.78
CA PRO A 7 -11.92 -12.08 2.74
C PRO A 7 -11.26 -13.37 2.24
N ARG A 8 -11.64 -13.87 1.05
CA ARG A 8 -10.97 -15.00 0.41
C ARG A 8 -9.50 -14.72 0.06
N ASN A 9 -9.08 -13.45 0.06
CA ASN A 9 -7.67 -13.05 -0.04
C ASN A 9 -6.96 -13.59 -1.30
N CYS A 10 -7.66 -13.64 -2.45
CA CYS A 10 -7.17 -14.23 -3.69
C CYS A 10 -5.94 -13.52 -4.30
N ALA A 11 -5.62 -12.30 -3.87
CA ALA A 11 -4.42 -11.58 -4.31
C ALA A 11 -3.25 -11.70 -3.29
N GLU A 12 -3.41 -12.60 -2.31
CA GLU A 12 -2.46 -12.83 -1.22
C GLU A 12 -2.08 -11.54 -0.47
N SER A 13 -3.06 -10.66 -0.23
CA SER A 13 -2.92 -9.39 0.50
C SER A 13 -2.23 -9.60 1.86
N GLY A 14 -2.55 -10.69 2.55
CA GLY A 14 -2.00 -11.04 3.87
C GLY A 14 -0.49 -11.34 3.93
N ILE A 15 0.26 -11.30 2.82
CA ILE A 15 1.73 -11.47 2.82
C ILE A 15 2.45 -10.35 2.04
N LYS A 16 1.76 -9.29 1.64
CA LYS A 16 2.39 -8.14 0.98
C LYS A 16 2.85 -7.10 2.00
N ASP A 17 3.81 -6.28 1.61
CA ASP A 17 4.25 -5.12 2.41
C ASP A 17 3.08 -4.20 2.80
N VAL A 18 2.11 -4.05 1.89
CA VAL A 18 0.78 -3.45 2.11
C VAL A 18 -0.27 -4.32 1.44
N GLY A 19 -1.25 -4.77 2.20
CA GLY A 19 -2.36 -5.60 1.77
C GLY A 19 -3.70 -4.95 2.13
N ILE A 20 -4.62 -4.92 1.19
CA ILE A 20 -5.98 -4.42 1.38
C ILE A 20 -6.95 -5.58 1.16
N ILE A 21 -7.93 -5.74 2.06
CA ILE A 21 -8.97 -6.76 1.97
C ILE A 21 -10.34 -6.08 2.15
N GLY A 22 -11.17 -6.17 1.12
CA GLY A 22 -12.56 -5.73 1.17
C GLY A 22 -13.39 -6.63 2.09
N VAL A 23 -14.24 -6.00 2.90
CA VAL A 23 -15.20 -6.62 3.82
C VAL A 23 -16.54 -5.88 3.72
N ASP A 24 -17.62 -6.45 4.22
CA ASP A 24 -18.97 -5.86 4.09
C ASP A 24 -19.09 -4.43 4.66
N SER A 25 -18.17 -4.04 5.55
CA SER A 25 -18.14 -2.73 6.23
C SER A 25 -16.95 -1.86 5.80
N GLY A 26 -16.39 -2.10 4.62
CA GLY A 26 -15.30 -1.29 4.04
C GLY A 26 -14.04 -2.11 3.77
N TYR A 27 -12.90 -1.66 4.28
CA TYR A 27 -11.60 -2.26 3.96
C TYR A 27 -10.75 -2.47 5.20
N GLU A 28 -10.19 -3.66 5.33
CA GLU A 28 -9.12 -3.95 6.28
C GLU A 28 -7.76 -3.71 5.61
N ILE A 29 -6.88 -3.01 6.32
CA ILE A 29 -5.55 -2.67 5.86
C ILE A 29 -4.53 -3.43 6.71
N TYR A 30 -3.64 -4.15 6.03
CA TYR A 30 -2.57 -4.95 6.61
C TYR A 30 -1.22 -4.44 6.11
N VAL A 31 -0.20 -4.47 6.96
CA VAL A 31 1.15 -4.00 6.63
C VAL A 31 2.23 -4.95 7.12
N ALA A 32 3.48 -4.74 6.66
CA ALA A 32 4.64 -5.50 7.13
C ALA A 32 4.58 -7.01 6.85
N GLY A 33 3.86 -7.42 5.79
CA GLY A 33 3.94 -8.78 5.26
C GLY A 33 5.20 -9.01 4.44
N ASN A 34 5.58 -10.27 4.25
CA ASN A 34 6.68 -10.65 3.38
C ASN A 34 6.36 -11.96 2.64
N GLY A 35 6.21 -11.90 1.33
CA GLY A 35 6.09 -13.07 0.46
C GLY A 35 7.42 -13.64 -0.03
N GLY A 36 8.55 -13.17 0.50
CA GLY A 36 9.90 -13.63 0.13
C GLY A 36 10.35 -14.89 0.88
N ILE A 37 11.66 -15.14 0.89
CA ILE A 37 12.31 -16.34 1.46
C ILE A 37 11.81 -16.64 2.89
N LYS A 38 11.83 -15.63 3.76
CA LYS A 38 11.19 -15.73 5.08
C LYS A 38 9.78 -15.18 4.96
N THR A 39 8.81 -16.07 4.80
CA THR A 39 7.41 -15.65 4.72
C THR A 39 6.94 -15.08 6.05
N VAL A 40 6.33 -13.89 6.03
CA VAL A 40 5.77 -13.23 7.20
C VAL A 40 4.35 -12.79 6.90
N VAL A 41 3.44 -13.12 7.82
CA VAL A 41 2.04 -12.69 7.76
C VAL A 41 1.98 -11.20 8.06
N ALA A 42 1.29 -10.45 7.20
CA ALA A 42 1.05 -9.03 7.38
C ALA A 42 0.21 -8.79 8.65
N GLN A 43 0.50 -7.68 9.34
CA GLN A 43 -0.13 -7.30 10.59
C GLN A 43 -1.28 -6.34 10.34
N PHE A 44 -2.39 -6.51 11.06
CA PHE A 44 -3.56 -5.64 10.94
C PHE A 44 -3.26 -4.21 11.42
N LEU A 45 -3.36 -3.24 10.51
CA LEU A 45 -3.16 -1.83 10.79
C LEU A 45 -4.45 -1.19 11.30
N CYS A 46 -5.48 -1.15 10.45
CA CYS A 46 -6.78 -0.57 10.78
C CYS A 46 -7.85 -1.02 9.77
N LYS A 47 -9.07 -0.57 10.01
CA LYS A 47 -10.20 -0.70 9.11
C LYS A 47 -10.76 0.69 8.78
N VAL A 48 -11.12 0.90 7.52
CA VAL A 48 -11.67 2.17 7.01
C VAL A 48 -12.91 1.92 6.17
N ALA A 49 -13.73 2.95 5.95
CA ALA A 49 -15.02 2.81 5.28
C ALA A 49 -14.99 3.14 3.79
N SER A 50 -14.02 3.93 3.33
CA SER A 50 -13.98 4.41 1.94
C SER A 50 -12.62 4.25 1.25
N ASP A 51 -12.64 4.28 -0.08
CA ASP A 51 -11.46 4.22 -0.94
C ASP A 51 -10.50 5.41 -0.70
N ASP A 52 -11.05 6.59 -0.41
CA ASP A 52 -10.28 7.78 -0.05
C ASP A 52 -9.50 7.57 1.24
N GLU A 53 -10.14 6.98 2.26
CA GLU A 53 -9.46 6.66 3.51
C GLU A 53 -8.40 5.56 3.33
N VAL A 54 -8.63 4.58 2.47
CA VAL A 54 -7.61 3.59 2.10
C VAL A 54 -6.38 4.30 1.53
N THR A 55 -6.60 5.21 0.58
CA THR A 55 -5.52 5.95 -0.08
C THR A 55 -4.75 6.82 0.92
N GLU A 56 -5.45 7.55 1.80
CA GLU A 56 -4.85 8.40 2.82
C GLU A 56 -4.02 7.58 3.84
N VAL A 57 -4.56 6.47 4.37
CA VAL A 57 -3.86 5.61 5.33
C VAL A 57 -2.63 4.97 4.70
N VAL A 58 -2.78 4.39 3.51
CA VAL A 58 -1.68 3.73 2.81
C VAL A 58 -0.60 4.73 2.42
N GLY A 59 -0.98 5.90 1.94
CA GLY A 59 -0.05 6.97 1.61
C GLY A 59 0.72 7.46 2.84
N ALA A 60 0.03 7.65 3.97
CA ALA A 60 0.67 8.03 5.22
C ALA A 60 1.67 6.97 5.72
N PHE A 61 1.30 5.69 5.66
CA PHE A 61 2.20 4.57 5.99
C PHE A 61 3.44 4.54 5.10
N LEU A 62 3.27 4.69 3.78
CA LEU A 62 4.37 4.69 2.83
C LEU A 62 5.29 5.90 3.02
N GLN A 63 4.76 7.06 3.35
CA GLN A 63 5.58 8.23 3.67
C GLN A 63 6.38 8.01 4.94
N LEU A 64 5.74 7.52 6.00
CA LEU A 64 6.41 7.24 7.26
C LEU A 64 7.54 6.22 7.08
N TYR A 65 7.30 5.18 6.28
CA TYR A 65 8.31 4.22 5.87
C TYR A 65 9.45 4.90 5.08
N ARG A 66 9.15 5.71 4.05
CA ARG A 66 10.16 6.42 3.25
C ARG A 66 11.08 7.29 4.10
N GLU A 67 10.57 7.91 5.16
CA GLU A 67 11.32 8.83 6.01
C GLU A 67 12.16 8.11 7.09
N GLN A 68 11.77 6.90 7.51
CA GLN A 68 12.38 6.21 8.67
C GLN A 68 13.08 4.89 8.37
N ALA A 69 12.80 4.30 7.21
CA ALA A 69 13.44 3.07 6.76
C ALA A 69 14.91 3.33 6.42
N ARG A 70 15.74 2.32 6.65
CA ARG A 70 17.15 2.34 6.23
C ARG A 70 17.25 1.86 4.79
N TYR A 71 18.37 2.17 4.15
CA TYR A 71 18.68 1.62 2.83
C TYR A 71 18.58 0.09 2.85
N LEU A 72 17.85 -0.49 1.90
CA LEU A 72 17.54 -1.92 1.79
C LEU A 72 16.68 -2.53 2.91
N ASP A 73 16.02 -1.71 3.74
CA ASP A 73 14.97 -2.22 4.61
C ASP A 73 13.81 -2.76 3.76
N ARG A 74 13.16 -3.81 4.27
CA ARG A 74 11.80 -4.20 3.89
C ARG A 74 10.86 -3.63 4.94
N THR A 75 9.60 -3.37 4.59
CA THR A 75 8.61 -2.85 5.54
C THR A 75 8.52 -3.73 6.80
N VAL A 76 8.62 -5.05 6.64
CA VAL A 76 8.64 -6.01 7.76
C VAL A 76 9.78 -5.75 8.75
N HIS A 77 11.03 -5.57 8.29
CA HIS A 77 12.18 -5.35 9.18
C HIS A 77 12.10 -3.97 9.84
N TRP A 78 11.59 -2.98 9.12
CA TRP A 78 11.37 -1.65 9.69
C TRP A 78 10.32 -1.70 10.81
N VAL A 79 9.14 -2.28 10.56
CA VAL A 79 8.08 -2.40 11.57
C VAL A 79 8.52 -3.28 12.75
N GLU A 80 9.27 -4.36 12.54
CA GLU A 80 9.87 -5.16 13.61
C GLU A 80 10.76 -4.30 14.54
N ARG A 81 11.49 -3.32 13.96
CA ARG A 81 12.39 -2.43 14.70
C ARG A 81 11.68 -1.32 15.46
N ILE A 82 10.68 -0.67 14.86
CA ILE A 82 10.00 0.50 15.45
C ILE A 82 8.73 0.15 16.23
N GLY A 83 8.16 -1.02 15.98
CA GLY A 83 6.91 -1.50 16.57
C GLY A 83 5.66 -1.04 15.81
N LEU A 84 4.69 -1.95 15.65
CA LEU A 84 3.41 -1.65 15.00
C LEU A 84 2.61 -0.58 15.76
N ASP A 85 2.68 -0.57 17.09
CA ASP A 85 1.97 0.42 17.91
C ASP A 85 2.44 1.85 17.62
N PHE A 86 3.72 2.04 17.33
CA PHE A 86 4.23 3.34 16.90
C PHE A 86 3.62 3.74 15.54
N VAL A 87 3.57 2.81 14.59
CA VAL A 87 2.95 3.05 13.28
C VAL A 87 1.47 3.41 13.45
N LYS A 88 0.70 2.69 14.28
CA LYS A 88 -0.71 2.99 14.56
C LYS A 88 -0.90 4.38 15.15
N LYS A 89 -0.07 4.77 16.11
CA LYS A 89 -0.11 6.13 16.68
C LYS A 89 0.05 7.21 15.61
N GLN A 90 1.01 7.03 14.69
CA GLN A 90 1.34 8.03 13.67
C GLN A 90 0.39 8.05 12.47
N VAL A 91 -0.20 6.89 12.12
CA VAL A 91 -0.94 6.71 10.87
C VAL A 91 -2.45 6.52 11.09
N VAL A 92 -2.88 6.04 12.26
CA VAL A 92 -4.27 5.67 12.52
C VAL A 92 -4.89 6.56 13.58
N GLU A 93 -4.21 6.75 14.71
CA GLU A 93 -4.75 7.46 15.88
C GLU A 93 -4.63 8.99 15.73
N ASP A 94 -3.58 9.46 15.08
CA ASP A 94 -3.36 10.89 14.80
C ASP A 94 -3.77 11.23 13.35
N LEU A 95 -4.99 11.75 13.19
CA LEU A 95 -5.57 12.08 11.88
C LEU A 95 -4.88 13.29 11.23
N GLU A 96 -4.38 14.24 12.02
CA GLU A 96 -3.66 15.40 11.48
C GLU A 96 -2.31 14.95 10.92
N GLN A 97 -1.56 14.18 11.71
CA GLN A 97 -0.30 13.59 11.27
C GLN A 97 -0.49 12.69 10.05
N ARG A 98 -1.55 11.87 10.01
CA ARG A 98 -1.90 11.04 8.84
C ARG A 98 -2.04 11.88 7.58
N ARG A 99 -2.82 12.97 7.64
CA ARG A 99 -2.98 13.90 6.50
C ARG A 99 -1.66 14.54 6.10
N THR A 100 -0.88 15.04 7.06
CA THR A 100 0.44 15.64 6.80
C THR A 100 1.41 14.66 6.16
N LEU A 101 1.40 13.38 6.55
CA LEU A 101 2.21 12.34 5.91
C LEU A 101 1.73 12.08 4.46
N HIS A 102 0.42 11.95 4.26
CA HIS A 102 -0.16 11.72 2.94
C HIS A 102 0.13 12.88 1.97
N GLU A 103 -0.05 14.13 2.41
CA GLU A 103 0.25 15.33 1.62
C GLU A 103 1.73 15.40 1.22
N ARG A 104 2.65 15.04 2.12
CA ARG A 104 4.09 14.96 1.81
C ARG A 104 4.41 13.87 0.80
N LEU A 105 3.69 12.75 0.82
CA LEU A 105 3.82 11.74 -0.22
C LEU A 105 3.37 12.30 -1.57
N LEU A 106 2.19 12.90 -1.63
CA LEU A 106 1.65 13.49 -2.85
C LEU A 106 2.58 14.57 -3.41
N PHE A 107 3.12 15.43 -2.54
CA PHE A 107 4.12 16.43 -2.91
C PHE A 107 5.37 15.78 -3.53
N ALA A 108 5.89 14.72 -2.92
CA ALA A 108 7.07 14.02 -3.44
C ALA A 108 6.82 13.29 -4.78
N LEU A 109 5.56 12.95 -5.08
CA LEU A 109 5.17 12.35 -6.35
C LEU A 109 4.87 13.39 -7.42
N GLN A 110 4.81 14.69 -7.10
CA GLN A 110 4.55 15.75 -8.07
C GLN A 110 5.56 15.69 -9.23
N GLY A 111 5.04 15.77 -10.45
CA GLY A 111 5.84 15.66 -11.68
C GLY A 111 6.17 14.23 -12.11
N THR A 112 5.78 13.21 -11.33
CA THR A 112 5.82 11.82 -11.80
C THR A 112 4.60 11.55 -12.67
N GLY A 113 4.82 11.20 -13.94
CA GLY A 113 3.74 10.75 -14.83
C GLY A 113 3.21 9.38 -14.41
N ASP A 114 1.91 9.13 -14.64
CA ASP A 114 1.36 7.78 -14.50
C ASP A 114 1.70 6.97 -15.77
N PRO A 115 2.57 5.95 -15.66
CA PRO A 115 3.00 5.18 -16.82
C PRO A 115 1.84 4.40 -17.46
N TRP A 116 0.80 4.05 -16.71
CA TRP A 116 -0.37 3.35 -17.25
C TRP A 116 -1.26 4.28 -18.05
N MET A 117 -1.41 5.53 -17.62
CA MET A 117 -2.11 6.55 -18.40
C MET A 117 -1.37 6.86 -19.70
N GLU A 118 -0.03 6.93 -19.67
CA GLU A 118 0.78 7.10 -20.88
C GLU A 118 0.59 5.93 -21.87
N ILE A 119 0.53 4.70 -21.37
CA ILE A 119 0.27 3.51 -22.19
C ILE A 119 -1.16 3.54 -22.74
N ALA A 120 -2.17 3.81 -21.90
CA ALA A 120 -3.57 3.85 -22.30
C ALA A 120 -3.84 4.92 -23.37
N ALA A 121 -3.12 6.05 -23.30
CA ALA A 121 -3.20 7.12 -24.29
C ALA A 121 -2.39 6.85 -25.57
N ASN A 122 -1.59 5.77 -25.63
CA ASN A 122 -0.72 5.47 -26.76
C ASN A 122 -1.16 4.18 -27.49
N PRO A 123 -1.87 4.29 -28.63
CA PRO A 123 -2.38 3.15 -29.38
C PRO A 123 -1.33 2.13 -29.82
N SER A 124 -0.08 2.57 -30.09
CA SER A 124 0.97 1.63 -30.50
C SER A 124 1.46 0.75 -29.34
N ARG A 125 1.35 1.24 -28.10
CA ARG A 125 1.68 0.46 -26.90
C ARG A 125 0.54 -0.45 -26.47
N LEU A 126 -0.70 -0.12 -26.82
CA LEU A 126 -1.85 -0.99 -26.56
C LEU A 126 -1.74 -2.35 -27.28
N GLN A 127 -1.05 -2.39 -28.43
CA GLN A 127 -0.76 -3.63 -29.14
C GLN A 127 0.04 -4.64 -28.30
N GLU A 128 0.84 -4.19 -27.33
CA GLU A 128 1.57 -5.07 -26.38
C GLU A 128 0.61 -5.94 -25.53
N PHE A 129 -0.66 -5.54 -25.41
CA PHE A 129 -1.68 -6.20 -24.59
C PHE A 129 -2.77 -6.91 -25.43
N GLU A 130 -2.66 -6.88 -26.76
CA GLU A 130 -3.58 -7.63 -27.62
C GLU A 130 -3.31 -9.14 -27.51
N VAL A 131 -4.39 -9.93 -27.58
CA VAL A 131 -4.28 -11.39 -27.54
C VAL A 131 -3.59 -11.86 -28.81
N MET A 132 -2.43 -12.48 -28.67
CA MET A 132 -1.74 -13.09 -29.82
C MET A 132 -2.62 -14.18 -30.43
N SER A 133 -2.96 -14.05 -31.71
CA SER A 133 -3.58 -15.14 -32.47
C SER A 133 -2.51 -16.21 -32.75
N LEU A 134 -2.81 -17.45 -32.34
CA LEU A 134 -2.03 -18.64 -32.70
C LEU A 134 -2.13 -18.97 -34.19
#